data_AF-A0A0A0HR30-F1
#
_entry.id   AF-A0A0A0HR30-F1
#
_cell.length_a   1.000
_cell.length_b   1.000
_cell.length_c   1.000
_cell.angle_alpha   90.00
_cell.angle_beta   90.00
_cell.angle_gamma   90.00
#
_symmetry.space_group_name_H-M   'P 1'
#
loop_
_entity.id
_entity.type
_entity.pdbx_description
1 polymer ?
#
loop_
_entity_poly.entity_id
_entity_poly.type
_entity_poly.pdbx_seq_one_letter_code
_entity_poly.pdbx_strand_id
1 'polypeptide(L)'
;MGIVNLENITDVVIASLGKHGDITERQREIMTALIRHLHAFCKDVNLQHGEFLEGCEYLKRAGQTCDENRQEFVLLGDILGIEVLVDMLSNPVEGPRERVDRAGAVLP
;
A
#
# COMPACT_ATOMS: atom_id res chain seq x y z
N MET A 1 -28.89 -1.90 -10.86
CA MET A 1 -27.80 -2.13 -9.88
C MET A 1 -28.46 -2.64 -8.61
N GLY A 2 -28.08 -3.80 -8.09
CA GLY A 2 -28.63 -4.30 -6.82
C GLY A 2 -28.29 -3.36 -5.66
N ILE A 3 -28.96 -3.54 -4.52
CA ILE A 3 -28.68 -2.79 -3.30
C ILE A 3 -27.24 -3.08 -2.85
N VAL A 4 -26.47 -2.02 -2.57
CA VAL A 4 -25.09 -2.13 -2.04
C VAL A 4 -25.15 -2.32 -0.53
N ASN A 5 -24.38 -3.28 -0.01
CA ASN A 5 -24.34 -3.63 1.42
C ASN A 5 -22.91 -4.02 1.86
N LEU A 6 -22.72 -4.34 3.15
CA LEU A 6 -21.42 -4.70 3.72
C LEU A 6 -20.75 -5.93 3.08
N GLU A 7 -21.56 -6.86 2.57
CA GLU A 7 -21.07 -8.10 1.96
C GLU A 7 -20.55 -7.84 0.55
N ASN A 8 -21.23 -7.00 -0.23
CA ASN A 8 -20.96 -6.83 -1.66
C ASN A 8 -20.20 -5.55 -2.05
N ILE A 9 -20.04 -4.58 -1.13
CA ILE A 9 -19.42 -3.28 -1.44
C ILE A 9 -18.04 -3.40 -2.10
N THR A 10 -17.22 -4.35 -1.65
CA THR A 10 -15.87 -4.58 -2.20
C THR A 10 -15.92 -4.96 -3.68
N ASP A 11 -16.76 -5.93 -4.04
CA ASP A 11 -16.88 -6.38 -5.43
C ASP A 11 -17.57 -5.34 -6.31
N VAL A 12 -18.53 -4.59 -5.77
CA VAL A 12 -19.16 -3.46 -6.46
C VAL A 12 -18.13 -2.38 -6.83
N VAL A 13 -17.24 -2.03 -5.90
CA VAL A 13 -16.18 -1.03 -6.14
C VAL A 13 -15.15 -1.57 -7.14
N ILE A 14 -14.68 -2.81 -7.00
CA ILE A 14 -13.74 -3.42 -7.95
C ILE A 14 -14.33 -3.48 -9.36
N ALA A 15 -15.61 -3.84 -9.49
CA ALA A 15 -16.31 -3.89 -10.78
C ALA A 15 -16.45 -2.50 -11.42
N SER A 16 -16.22 -1.41 -10.68
CA SER A 16 -16.24 -0.05 -11.22
C SER A 16 -14.93 0.36 -11.91
N LEU A 17 -13.82 -0.35 -11.65
CA LEU A 17 -12.51 -0.05 -12.24
C LEU A 17 -12.57 -0.12 -13.77
N GLY A 18 -12.25 0.99 -14.43
CA GLY A 18 -12.25 1.13 -15.89
C GLY A 18 -13.61 1.44 -16.53
N LYS A 19 -14.68 1.71 -15.75
CA LYS A 19 -15.97 2.11 -16.32
C LYS A 19 -15.96 3.49 -17.00
N HIS A 20 -15.03 4.37 -16.63
CA HIS A 20 -14.98 5.76 -17.08
C HIS A 20 -13.63 6.16 -17.68
N GLY A 21 -12.85 5.20 -18.17
CA GLY A 21 -11.56 5.45 -18.79
C GLY A 21 -10.72 4.18 -18.89
N ASP A 22 -9.66 4.24 -19.69
CA ASP A 22 -8.75 3.12 -19.87
C ASP A 22 -7.97 2.84 -18.58
N ILE A 23 -7.84 1.56 -18.26
CA ILE A 23 -7.00 1.06 -17.17
C ILE A 23 -6.20 -0.11 -17.71
N THR A 24 -4.88 -0.08 -17.52
CA THR A 24 -4.02 -1.19 -17.93
C THR A 24 -4.27 -2.40 -17.04
N GLU A 25 -3.88 -3.59 -17.51
CA GLU A 25 -4.02 -4.81 -16.72
C GLU A 25 -3.27 -4.71 -15.38
N ARG A 26 -2.05 -4.16 -15.41
CA ARG A 26 -1.25 -3.97 -14.18
C ARG A 26 -1.89 -2.98 -13.21
N GLN A 27 -2.47 -1.88 -13.71
CA GLN A 27 -3.19 -0.93 -12.85
C GLN A 27 -4.43 -1.59 -12.23
N ARG A 28 -5.17 -2.38 -13.01
CA ARG A 28 -6.34 -3.12 -12.51
C ARG A 28 -5.97 -4.11 -11.41
N GLU A 29 -4.88 -4.85 -11.60
CA GLU A 29 -4.34 -5.78 -10.61
C GLU A 29 -4.00 -5.07 -9.29
N ILE A 30 -3.20 -4.00 -9.36
CA ILE A 30 -2.79 -3.21 -8.19
C ILE A 30 -4.00 -2.63 -7.45
N MET A 31 -4.92 -1.97 -8.18
CA MET A 31 -6.10 -1.34 -7.57
C MET A 31 -7.04 -2.36 -6.97
N THR A 32 -7.22 -3.52 -7.62
CA THR A 32 -8.05 -4.60 -7.09
C THR A 32 -7.50 -5.12 -5.76
N ALA A 33 -6.20 -5.39 -5.68
CA ALA A 33 -5.56 -5.84 -4.45
C ALA A 33 -5.67 -4.77 -3.34
N LEU A 34 -5.35 -3.52 -3.65
CA LEU A 34 -5.46 -2.40 -2.71
C LEU A 34 -6.87 -2.28 -2.11
N ILE A 35 -7.91 -2.27 -2.96
CA ILE A 35 -9.30 -2.16 -2.51
C ILE A 35 -9.68 -3.33 -1.62
N ARG A 36 -9.30 -4.57 -2.00
CA ARG A 36 -9.60 -5.76 -1.20
C ARG A 36 -8.97 -5.66 0.19
N HIS A 37 -7.69 -5.34 0.28
CA HIS A 37 -6.98 -5.26 1.55
C HIS A 37 -7.44 -4.08 2.41
N LEU A 38 -7.70 -2.91 1.81
CA LEU A 38 -8.17 -1.74 2.55
C LEU A 38 -9.59 -1.94 3.09
N HIS A 39 -10.50 -2.51 2.30
CA HIS A 39 -11.83 -2.86 2.78
C HIS A 39 -11.79 -3.94 3.86
N ALA A 40 -10.87 -4.92 3.75
CA ALA A 40 -10.67 -5.93 4.79
C ALA A 40 -10.19 -5.29 6.09
N PHE A 41 -9.21 -4.37 6.04
CA PHE A 41 -8.76 -3.60 7.20
C PHE A 41 -9.90 -2.83 7.86
N CYS A 42 -10.71 -2.08 7.08
CA CYS A 42 -11.84 -1.34 7.64
C CYS A 42 -12.85 -2.25 8.35
N LYS A 43 -13.10 -3.46 7.83
CA LYS A 43 -14.00 -4.44 8.45
C LYS A 43 -13.38 -5.07 9.70
N ASP A 44 -12.09 -5.39 9.65
CA ASP A 44 -11.34 -6.02 10.75
C ASP A 44 -11.35 -5.15 12.01
N VAL A 45 -11.06 -3.86 11.86
CA VAL A 45 -11.07 -2.92 12.99
C VAL A 45 -12.43 -2.30 13.27
N ASN A 46 -13.46 -2.66 12.50
CA ASN A 46 -14.78 -2.02 12.50
C ASN A 46 -14.65 -0.48 12.47
N LEU A 47 -13.92 0.03 11.48
CA LEU A 47 -13.57 1.45 11.37
C LEU A 47 -14.82 2.33 11.30
N GLN A 48 -14.89 3.33 12.18
CA GLN A 48 -16.01 4.26 12.25
C GLN A 48 -15.79 5.49 11.38
N HIS A 49 -16.89 6.17 11.03
CA HIS A 49 -16.83 7.33 10.15
C HIS A 49 -15.97 8.48 10.72
N GLY A 50 -16.03 8.74 12.03
CA GLY A 50 -15.22 9.76 12.68
C GLY A 50 -13.72 9.47 12.56
N GLU A 51 -13.30 8.24 12.81
CA GLU A 51 -11.91 7.78 12.69
C GLU A 51 -11.40 7.89 11.25
N PHE A 52 -12.26 7.57 10.27
CA PHE A 52 -11.95 7.77 8.86
C PHE A 52 -11.67 9.25 8.54
N LEU A 53 -12.50 10.17 9.04
CA LEU A 53 -12.29 11.60 8.83
C LEU A 53 -10.99 12.10 9.48
N GLU A 54 -10.65 11.61 10.67
CA GLU A 54 -9.37 11.91 11.32
C GLU A 54 -8.17 11.42 10.48
N GLY A 55 -8.28 10.21 9.91
CA GLY A 55 -7.30 9.68 8.96
C GLY A 55 -7.17 10.55 7.70
N CYS A 56 -8.29 11.02 7.14
CA CYS A 56 -8.28 11.96 6.02
C CYS A 56 -7.59 13.28 6.38
N GLU A 57 -7.85 13.84 7.57
CA GLU A 57 -7.16 15.06 8.02
C GLU A 57 -5.67 14.83 8.27
N TYR A 58 -5.26 13.65 8.73
CA TYR A 58 -3.84 13.27 8.80
C TYR A 58 -3.17 13.28 7.41
N LEU A 59 -3.77 12.60 6.42
CA LEU A 59 -3.25 12.54 5.05
C LEU A 59 -3.23 13.91 4.38
N LYS A 60 -4.23 14.75 4.64
CA LYS A 60 -4.27 16.14 4.16
C LYS A 60 -3.14 16.98 4.75
N ARG A 61 -2.89 16.92 6.07
CA ARG A 61 -1.75 17.62 6.69
C ARG A 61 -0.42 17.15 6.12
N ALA A 62 -0.25 15.84 5.90
CA ALA A 62 0.92 15.28 5.24
C ALA A 62 1.10 15.90 3.84
N GLY A 63 0.05 15.86 3.00
CA GLY A 63 0.10 16.46 1.66
C GLY A 63 0.38 17.96 1.65
N GLN A 64 -0.16 18.72 2.61
CA GLN A 64 0.10 20.16 2.75
C GLN A 64 1.53 20.50 3.19
N THR A 65 2.25 19.53 3.78
CA THR A 65 3.63 19.73 4.23
C THR A 65 4.65 19.18 3.23
N CYS A 66 4.21 18.62 2.10
CA CYS A 66 5.09 18.29 1.00
C CYS A 66 5.60 19.56 0.30
N ASP A 67 6.87 19.56 -0.08
CA ASP A 67 7.49 20.57 -0.93
C ASP A 67 8.56 19.93 -1.84
N GLU A 68 9.38 20.75 -2.51
CA GLU A 68 10.44 20.26 -3.43
C GLU A 68 11.51 19.42 -2.71
N ASN A 69 11.70 19.61 -1.40
CA ASN A 69 12.73 18.95 -0.60
C ASN A 69 12.14 17.92 0.38
N ARG A 70 10.81 17.91 0.59
CA ARG A 70 10.12 17.06 1.56
C ARG A 70 8.94 16.33 0.93
N GLN A 71 8.98 15.00 0.94
CA GLN A 71 7.93 14.15 0.38
C GLN A 71 7.27 13.31 1.49
N GLU A 72 6.21 13.82 2.10
CA GLU A 72 5.58 13.20 3.27
C GLU A 72 4.97 11.83 3.00
N PHE A 73 4.51 11.57 1.77
CA PHE A 73 3.97 10.25 1.44
C PHE A 73 5.07 9.18 1.36
N VAL A 74 6.30 9.57 1.00
CA VAL A 74 7.46 8.67 1.07
C VAL A 74 7.80 8.41 2.54
N LEU A 75 7.91 9.46 3.36
CA LEU A 75 8.18 9.31 4.79
C LEU A 75 7.10 8.51 5.54
N LEU A 76 5.83 8.66 5.14
CA LEU A 76 4.74 7.81 5.63
C LEU A 76 4.96 6.35 5.23
N GLY A 77 5.41 6.11 4.00
CA GLY A 77 5.84 4.79 3.52
C GLY A 77 6.96 4.20 4.38
N ASP A 78 7.95 5.01 4.78
CA ASP A 78 9.06 4.58 5.64
C ASP A 78 8.57 4.18 7.04
N ILE A 79 7.71 5.03 7.65
CA ILE A 79 7.14 4.78 8.99
C ILE A 79 6.29 3.50 9.01
N LEU A 80 5.56 3.24 7.92
CA LEU A 80 4.72 2.05 7.76
C LEU A 80 5.51 0.81 7.28
N GLY A 81 6.79 0.97 6.91
CA GLY A 81 7.63 -0.09 6.35
C GLY A 81 7.29 -0.50 4.91
N ILE A 82 6.48 0.30 4.20
CA ILE A 82 6.07 0.04 2.82
C ILE A 82 7.26 0.19 1.87
N GLU A 83 8.08 1.23 2.07
CA GLU A 83 9.24 1.53 1.21
C GLU A 83 10.24 0.36 1.21
N VAL A 84 10.65 -0.07 2.40
CA VAL A 84 11.52 -1.25 2.60
C VAL A 84 10.89 -2.53 2.04
N LEU A 85 9.58 -2.75 2.21
CA LEU A 85 8.91 -3.93 1.65
C LEU A 85 8.96 -3.95 0.12
N VAL A 86 8.69 -2.80 -0.53
CA VAL A 86 8.77 -2.67 -1.99
C VAL A 86 10.20 -2.83 -2.48
N ASP A 87 11.19 -2.31 -1.75
CA ASP A 87 12.60 -2.51 -2.06
C ASP A 87 12.97 -3.99 -2.04
N MET A 88 12.57 -4.74 -1.00
CA MET A 88 12.81 -6.19 -0.90
C MET A 88 12.18 -6.99 -2.06
N LEU A 89 10.99 -6.58 -2.52
CA LEU A 89 10.31 -7.20 -3.67
C LEU A 89 11.01 -6.89 -5.00
N SER A 90 11.59 -5.69 -5.11
CA SER A 90 12.24 -5.21 -6.34
C SER A 90 13.69 -5.70 -6.44
N ASN A 91 14.36 -5.85 -5.30
CA ASN A 91 15.76 -6.20 -5.15
C ASN A 91 15.93 -7.46 -4.27
N PRO A 92 15.43 -8.63 -4.72
CA PRO A 92 15.53 -9.85 -3.93
C PRO A 92 17.00 -10.22 -3.70
N VAL A 93 17.36 -10.43 -2.43
CA VAL A 93 18.71 -10.90 -2.08
C VAL A 93 18.79 -12.40 -2.37
N GLU A 94 19.52 -12.76 -3.41
CA GLU A 94 19.81 -14.17 -3.71
C GLU A 94 20.94 -14.68 -2.81
N GLY A 95 20.62 -15.69 -1.98
CA GLY A 95 21.60 -16.55 -1.30
C GLY A 95 21.94 -16.19 0.16
N PRO A 96 22.45 -17.17 0.94
CA PRO A 96 23.05 -16.87 2.23
C PRO A 96 24.21 -15.91 2.03
N ARG A 97 24.28 -14.84 2.82
CA ARG A 97 25.55 -14.10 2.93
C ARG A 97 26.57 -15.07 3.48
N GLU A 98 27.44 -15.61 2.63
CA GLU A 98 28.68 -16.20 3.08
C GLU A 98 29.33 -15.16 3.98
N ARG A 99 29.54 -15.53 5.25
CA ARG A 99 30.24 -14.66 6.18
C ARG A 99 31.67 -14.63 5.72
N VAL A 100 32.04 -13.61 4.97
CA VAL A 100 33.40 -13.46 4.50
C VAL A 100 34.19 -12.72 5.57
N ASP A 101 35.35 -13.24 5.97
CA ASP A 101 36.25 -12.50 6.87
C ASP A 101 36.87 -11.27 6.17
N ARG A 102 37.64 -10.46 6.92
CA ARG A 102 38.32 -9.26 6.36
C ARG A 102 39.34 -9.58 5.25
N ALA A 103 39.69 -10.85 5.07
CA ALA A 103 40.63 -11.33 4.05
C ALA A 103 39.94 -11.97 2.84
N GLY A 104 38.61 -12.05 2.81
CA GLY A 104 37.88 -12.63 1.68
C GLY A 104 37.59 -14.12 1.82
N ALA A 105 37.84 -14.76 2.97
CA ALA A 105 37.59 -16.19 3.17
C ALA A 105 36.16 -16.47 3.68
N VAL A 106 35.49 -17.44 3.05
CA VAL A 106 34.16 -17.93 3.44
C VAL A 106 34.26 -18.67 4.79
N LEU A 107 33.51 -18.19 5.79
CA LEU A 107 33.38 -18.84 7.10
C LEU A 107 32.26 -19.91 7.06
N PRO A 108 32.40 -21.01 7.82
CA PRO A 108 31.36 -22.03 7.96
C PRO A 108 30.09 -21.51 8.65
#